data_AF-A0A951RJR9-F1
#
_entry.id   AF-A0A951RJR9-F1
#
_cell.length_a   1.000
_cell.length_b   1.000
_cell.length_c   1.000
_cell.angle_alpha   90.00
_cell.angle_beta   90.00
_cell.angle_gamma   90.00
#
_symmetry.space_group_name_H-M   'P 1'
#
loop_
_entity.id
_entity.type
_entity.pdbx_description
1 polymer ?
#
loop_
_entity_poly.entity_id
_entity_poly.type
_entity_poly.pdbx_seq_one_letter_code
_entity_poly.pdbx_strand_id
1 'polypeptide(L)'
;MKNILIILVGNREIQVRKDSPVLSSFPDMWVPNNDDPDFMIVNKSLSFLENSKVVYQNYNQIFRDAIEFPMISLTIKEVHEPLSEIVFIASKQNPTDKQDCYYFGELAKEHFKSKFTDTKVLNFDFNPTDFRTLLEFYIQLFNQYEGYNVYVGNSGGTPDMRAATYMAGVFRNIQFITINARNKTANKNNFKSQENAILKHIIDKMLTVYDYEGIKYLPVSDDITKECVLALDLYNLVSDKAGSLIPASDNYNEKSMNAIMLLINNMTACYRQGRYTDVIGRIFRIEEAIWHLLFFRELKSHGLIDNSDKYRYVNSQGKNSSKKFEKLLSNDQLIQAIITNNYPDVLQGGCFRLYPEVPFKSGKNFFYYFFLSIDKNLPVCNYFAKINSGYDLSQNKLSQLRNNSIMGHGFKGISKDDIFSIVGLFDKFMEELVKLVNEHLDIPYKDIFTEVNNRISRLIGNYKTSVH
;
A
#
# COMPACT_ATOMS: atom_id res chain seq x y z
N MET A 1 9.75 10.42 -23.84
CA MET A 1 8.32 10.52 -23.51
C MET A 1 7.73 11.66 -24.34
N LYS A 2 6.49 11.58 -24.81
CA LYS A 2 5.88 12.67 -25.59
C LYS A 2 5.31 13.73 -24.64
N ASN A 3 5.35 15.00 -25.04
CA ASN A 3 4.88 16.13 -24.23
C ASN A 3 3.65 16.74 -24.90
N ILE A 4 2.58 16.90 -24.13
CA ILE A 4 1.32 17.45 -24.63
C ILE A 4 0.88 18.63 -23.79
N LEU A 5 0.39 19.68 -24.47
CA LEU A 5 -0.22 20.83 -23.82
C LEU A 5 -1.72 20.87 -24.10
N ILE A 6 -2.51 20.76 -23.04
CA ILE A 6 -3.97 20.92 -23.08
C ILE A 6 -4.30 22.33 -22.59
N ILE A 7 -5.08 23.09 -23.34
CA ILE A 7 -5.40 24.49 -23.03
C ILE A 7 -6.90 24.66 -22.92
N LEU A 8 -7.35 25.20 -21.79
CA LEU A 8 -8.75 25.57 -21.62
C LEU A 8 -9.04 26.89 -22.32
N VAL A 9 -9.89 26.89 -23.34
CA VAL A 9 -10.19 28.11 -24.08
C VAL A 9 -11.29 28.90 -23.38
N GLY A 10 -11.03 30.19 -23.15
CA GLY A 10 -12.02 31.14 -22.62
C GLY A 10 -11.93 32.49 -23.33
N ASN A 11 -12.81 33.43 -22.95
CA ASN A 11 -12.91 34.75 -23.59
C ASN A 11 -11.59 35.56 -23.59
N ARG A 12 -10.74 35.33 -22.59
CA ARG A 12 -9.52 36.12 -22.41
C ARG A 12 -8.33 35.59 -23.22
N GLU A 13 -8.47 34.43 -23.83
CA GLU A 13 -7.38 33.83 -24.61
C GLU A 13 -7.14 34.56 -25.93
N ILE A 14 -8.15 35.25 -26.46
CA ILE A 14 -8.06 36.08 -27.67
C ILE A 14 -8.12 37.54 -27.27
N GLN A 15 -7.10 38.29 -27.67
CA GLN A 15 -6.95 39.68 -27.34
C GLN A 15 -6.53 40.50 -28.56
N VAL A 16 -6.90 41.77 -28.59
CA VAL A 16 -6.47 42.74 -29.60
C VAL A 16 -5.90 43.94 -28.87
N ARG A 17 -4.78 44.50 -29.33
CA ARG A 17 -4.21 45.70 -28.69
C ARG A 17 -5.14 46.90 -28.82
N LYS A 18 -5.15 47.77 -27.81
CA LYS A 18 -6.00 48.98 -27.77
C LYS A 18 -5.76 49.97 -28.91
N ASP A 19 -4.58 49.94 -29.53
CA ASP A 19 -4.20 50.77 -30.67
C ASP A 19 -4.46 50.10 -32.03
N SER A 20 -5.04 48.89 -32.04
CA SER A 20 -5.27 48.16 -33.27
C SER A 20 -6.31 48.83 -34.18
N PRO A 21 -6.05 49.00 -35.48
CA PRO A 21 -7.01 49.57 -36.43
C PRO A 21 -8.31 48.77 -36.54
N VAL A 22 -8.31 47.48 -36.22
CA VAL A 22 -9.53 46.65 -36.31
C VAL A 22 -10.62 47.07 -35.32
N LEU A 23 -10.25 47.80 -34.26
CA LEU A 23 -11.19 48.29 -33.27
C LEU A 23 -12.14 49.34 -33.83
N SER A 24 -11.70 50.18 -34.79
CA SER A 24 -12.57 51.18 -35.42
C SER A 24 -13.54 50.55 -36.44
N SER A 25 -13.16 49.44 -37.06
CA SER A 25 -14.01 48.68 -37.98
C SER A 25 -15.10 47.87 -37.26
N PHE A 26 -14.89 47.52 -35.99
CA PHE A 26 -15.79 46.66 -35.20
C PHE A 26 -15.95 47.15 -33.75
N PRO A 27 -16.36 48.40 -33.50
CA PRO A 27 -16.29 49.03 -32.18
C PRO A 27 -17.11 48.30 -31.11
N ASP A 28 -18.24 47.69 -31.47
CA ASP A 28 -19.16 47.04 -30.53
C ASP A 28 -18.71 45.62 -30.13
N MET A 29 -17.78 45.02 -30.88
CA MET A 29 -17.30 43.65 -30.66
C MET A 29 -16.25 43.55 -29.56
N TRP A 30 -15.67 44.67 -29.13
CA TRP A 30 -14.51 44.69 -28.25
C TRP A 30 -14.81 45.48 -26.97
N VAL A 31 -14.32 44.97 -25.84
CA VAL A 31 -14.38 45.67 -24.55
C VAL A 31 -13.00 45.68 -23.89
N PRO A 32 -12.68 46.70 -23.07
CA PRO A 32 -11.42 46.73 -22.35
C PRO A 32 -11.19 45.47 -21.51
N ASN A 33 -9.97 44.93 -21.57
CA ASN A 33 -9.58 43.84 -20.68
C ASN A 33 -9.20 44.41 -19.30
N ASN A 34 -10.00 44.12 -18.29
CA ASN A 34 -9.76 44.60 -16.92
C ASN A 34 -8.47 44.05 -16.29
N ASP A 35 -7.93 42.94 -16.81
CA ASP A 35 -6.72 42.33 -16.27
C ASP A 35 -5.47 42.61 -17.10
N ASP A 36 -5.60 43.16 -18.31
CA ASP A 36 -4.46 43.67 -19.07
C ASP A 36 -4.88 44.96 -19.80
N PRO A 37 -4.52 46.14 -19.27
CA PRO A 37 -5.00 47.41 -19.78
C PRO A 37 -4.45 47.74 -21.18
N ASP A 38 -3.52 46.98 -21.74
CA ASP A 38 -3.03 47.19 -23.11
C ASP A 38 -3.93 46.52 -24.16
N PHE A 39 -4.86 45.68 -23.71
CA PHE A 39 -5.65 44.82 -24.59
C PHE A 39 -7.16 45.04 -24.45
N MET A 40 -7.84 44.63 -25.51
CA MET A 40 -9.28 44.49 -25.63
C MET A 40 -9.62 43.01 -25.81
N ILE A 41 -10.76 42.58 -25.28
CA ILE A 41 -11.30 41.22 -25.41
C ILE A 41 -12.66 41.28 -26.09
N VAL A 42 -13.14 40.14 -26.59
CA VAL A 42 -14.45 40.09 -27.24
C VAL A 42 -15.56 40.37 -26.24
N ASN A 43 -16.50 41.20 -26.66
CA ASN A 43 -17.66 41.63 -25.90
C ASN A 43 -18.65 40.46 -25.73
N LYS A 44 -18.93 40.11 -24.47
CA LYS A 44 -19.88 39.04 -24.11
C LYS A 44 -21.35 39.49 -24.09
N SER A 45 -21.63 40.79 -24.01
CA SER A 45 -22.99 41.28 -23.71
C SER A 45 -23.97 41.13 -24.88
N LEU A 46 -23.46 41.13 -26.12
CA LEU A 46 -24.26 40.94 -27.34
C LEU A 46 -24.44 39.44 -27.63
N SER A 47 -23.38 38.78 -28.11
CA SER A 47 -23.27 37.32 -28.24
C SER A 47 -21.81 36.99 -28.47
N PHE A 48 -21.19 36.29 -27.51
CA PHE A 48 -19.78 35.92 -27.61
C PHE A 48 -19.55 34.93 -28.77
N LEU A 49 -20.49 34.02 -29.00
CA LEU A 49 -20.45 33.08 -30.12
C LEU A 49 -20.53 33.78 -31.49
N GLU A 50 -21.45 34.73 -31.67
CA GLU A 50 -21.57 35.42 -32.98
C GLU A 50 -20.37 36.33 -33.24
N ASN A 51 -19.89 37.06 -32.23
CA ASN A 51 -18.70 37.89 -32.37
C ASN A 51 -17.47 37.02 -32.69
N SER A 52 -17.29 35.89 -32.00
CA SER A 52 -16.18 34.97 -32.28
C SER A 52 -16.26 34.33 -33.68
N LYS A 53 -17.47 34.07 -34.18
CA LYS A 53 -17.70 33.60 -35.55
C LYS A 53 -17.26 34.62 -36.59
N VAL A 54 -17.62 35.89 -36.40
CA VAL A 54 -17.19 37.00 -37.29
C VAL A 54 -15.67 37.10 -37.33
N VAL A 55 -15.03 37.03 -36.17
CA VAL A 55 -13.56 37.03 -36.07
C VAL A 55 -12.95 35.83 -36.82
N TYR A 56 -13.50 34.64 -36.63
CA TYR A 56 -13.01 33.42 -37.29
C TYR A 56 -13.14 33.48 -38.82
N GLN A 57 -14.32 33.88 -39.33
CA GLN A 57 -14.58 33.96 -40.77
C GLN A 57 -13.69 34.97 -41.48
N ASN A 58 -13.30 36.05 -40.78
CA ASN A 58 -12.45 37.11 -41.32
C ASN A 58 -11.00 37.03 -40.84
N TYR A 59 -10.58 35.92 -40.22
CA TYR A 59 -9.28 35.82 -39.56
C TYR A 59 -8.13 36.11 -40.51
N ASN A 60 -8.07 35.40 -41.64
CA ASN A 60 -6.96 35.54 -42.60
C ASN A 60 -6.93 36.88 -43.35
N GLN A 61 -8.04 37.62 -43.37
CA GLN A 61 -8.18 38.86 -44.15
C GLN A 61 -8.00 40.12 -43.31
N ILE A 62 -8.55 40.12 -42.09
CA ILE A 62 -8.66 41.32 -41.25
C ILE A 62 -7.91 41.14 -39.93
N PHE A 63 -8.07 39.99 -39.28
CA PHE A 63 -7.69 39.85 -37.87
C PHE A 63 -6.34 39.16 -37.61
N ARG A 64 -5.71 38.54 -38.62
CA ARG A 64 -4.50 37.72 -38.46
C ARG A 64 -3.37 38.43 -37.74
N ASP A 65 -3.13 39.69 -38.10
CA ASP A 65 -2.03 40.50 -37.55
C ASP A 65 -2.47 41.33 -36.32
N ALA A 66 -3.77 41.37 -36.04
CA ALA A 66 -4.34 42.13 -34.92
C ALA A 66 -4.58 41.27 -33.67
N ILE A 67 -4.85 39.97 -33.84
CA ILE A 67 -5.16 39.05 -32.77
C ILE A 67 -3.88 38.50 -32.15
N GLU A 68 -3.84 38.56 -30.82
CA GLU A 68 -2.82 37.95 -30.00
C GLU A 68 -3.43 36.91 -29.05
N PHE A 69 -2.62 35.91 -28.72
CA PHE A 69 -2.92 34.89 -27.72
C PHE A 69 -1.90 34.96 -26.57
N PRO A 70 -1.89 36.04 -25.77
CA PRO A 70 -0.81 36.28 -24.82
C PRO A 70 -0.73 35.20 -23.73
N MET A 71 -1.87 34.74 -23.21
CA MET A 71 -1.91 33.69 -22.17
C MET A 71 -1.48 32.33 -22.71
N ILE A 72 -1.97 31.91 -23.89
CA ILE A 72 -1.53 30.69 -24.57
C ILE A 72 -0.03 30.74 -24.86
N SER A 73 0.46 31.86 -25.40
CA SER A 73 1.88 32.02 -25.74
C SER A 73 2.79 31.95 -24.51
N LEU A 74 2.37 32.56 -23.40
CA LEU A 74 3.08 32.44 -22.12
C LEU A 74 3.03 31.01 -21.59
N THR A 75 1.88 30.34 -21.66
CA THR A 75 1.74 28.94 -21.23
C THR A 75 2.68 28.02 -22.01
N ILE A 76 2.75 28.17 -23.34
CA ILE A 76 3.67 27.42 -24.21
C ILE A 76 5.12 27.68 -23.81
N LYS A 77 5.49 28.94 -23.58
CA LYS A 77 6.84 29.34 -23.18
C LYS A 77 7.28 28.66 -21.87
N GLU A 78 6.34 28.46 -20.96
CA GLU A 78 6.58 27.88 -19.64
C GLU A 78 6.77 26.35 -19.65
N VAL A 79 6.35 25.65 -20.70
CA VAL A 79 6.59 24.20 -20.77
C VAL A 79 8.09 23.88 -20.86
N HIS A 80 8.91 24.76 -21.47
CA HIS A 80 10.36 24.60 -21.69
C HIS A 80 10.83 23.31 -22.40
N GLU A 81 9.91 22.40 -22.71
CA GLU A 81 10.16 21.17 -23.44
C GLU A 81 9.46 21.19 -24.82
N PRO A 82 10.00 20.47 -25.82
CA PRO A 82 9.35 20.36 -27.12
C PRO A 82 7.97 19.70 -27.00
N LEU A 83 6.93 20.37 -27.50
CA LEU A 83 5.56 19.86 -27.53
C LEU A 83 5.33 19.03 -28.79
N SER A 84 4.81 17.81 -28.61
CA SER A 84 4.38 16.98 -29.74
C SER A 84 2.97 17.33 -30.22
N GLU A 85 2.12 17.86 -29.32
CA GLU A 85 0.72 18.14 -29.59
C GLU A 85 0.21 19.29 -28.70
N ILE A 86 -0.68 20.13 -29.26
CA ILE A 86 -1.46 21.12 -28.49
C ILE A 86 -2.96 20.87 -28.71
N VAL A 87 -3.69 20.76 -27.61
CA VAL A 87 -5.13 20.48 -27.60
C VAL A 87 -5.87 21.65 -26.99
N PHE A 88 -6.71 22.30 -27.79
CA PHE A 88 -7.58 23.38 -27.33
C PHE A 88 -8.94 22.81 -26.92
N ILE A 89 -9.34 23.00 -25.67
CA ILE A 89 -10.62 22.54 -25.14
C ILE A 89 -11.62 23.69 -25.21
N ALA A 90 -12.70 23.51 -25.96
CA ALA A 90 -13.72 24.53 -26.18
C ALA A 90 -15.15 23.96 -26.00
N SER A 91 -16.07 24.79 -25.51
CA SER A 91 -17.47 24.43 -25.42
C SER A 91 -18.17 24.61 -26.78
N LYS A 92 -19.05 23.68 -27.10
CA LYS A 92 -19.95 23.69 -28.26
C LYS A 92 -21.27 23.05 -27.84
N GLN A 93 -21.94 23.68 -26.89
CA GLN A 93 -23.13 23.17 -26.21
C GLN A 93 -24.25 22.79 -27.19
N ASN A 94 -25.06 21.80 -26.81
CA ASN A 94 -26.29 21.43 -27.49
C ASN A 94 -27.48 21.46 -26.50
N PRO A 95 -28.41 22.43 -26.60
CA PRO A 95 -28.48 23.48 -27.62
C PRO A 95 -27.34 24.50 -27.49
N THR A 96 -27.04 25.18 -28.59
CA THR A 96 -25.97 26.18 -28.68
C THR A 96 -26.20 27.33 -27.70
N ASP A 97 -25.16 27.66 -26.94
CA ASP A 97 -25.18 28.79 -26.01
C ASP A 97 -24.44 30.00 -26.58
N LYS A 98 -24.93 31.21 -26.29
CA LYS A 98 -24.31 32.45 -26.77
C LYS A 98 -22.90 32.71 -26.22
N GLN A 99 -22.47 31.97 -25.19
CA GLN A 99 -21.14 32.03 -24.58
C GLN A 99 -20.20 30.91 -25.04
N ASP A 100 -20.60 30.09 -26.02
CA ASP A 100 -19.75 29.02 -26.52
C ASP A 100 -18.46 29.55 -27.14
N CYS A 101 -17.35 28.85 -26.86
CA CYS A 101 -16.00 29.23 -27.30
C CYS A 101 -15.45 28.40 -28.46
N TYR A 102 -16.29 27.59 -29.12
CA TYR A 102 -15.93 26.77 -30.29
C TYR A 102 -15.05 27.52 -31.33
N TYR A 103 -15.51 28.68 -31.80
CA TYR A 103 -14.77 29.45 -32.82
C TYR A 103 -13.42 29.97 -32.31
N PHE A 104 -13.28 30.22 -31.01
CA PHE A 104 -11.99 30.59 -30.43
C PHE A 104 -11.01 29.42 -30.39
N GLY A 105 -11.50 28.20 -30.13
CA GLY A 105 -10.70 26.98 -30.27
C GLY A 105 -10.16 26.84 -31.69
N GLU A 106 -11.03 26.97 -32.69
CA GLU A 106 -10.62 26.87 -34.11
C GLU A 106 -9.67 28.00 -34.53
N LEU A 107 -9.88 29.23 -34.04
CA LEU A 107 -8.96 30.35 -34.23
C LEU A 107 -7.57 30.07 -33.64
N ALA A 108 -7.51 29.55 -32.41
CA ALA A 108 -6.25 29.22 -31.75
C ALA A 108 -5.49 28.14 -32.53
N LYS A 109 -6.19 27.07 -32.92
CA LYS A 109 -5.62 26.02 -33.78
C LYS A 109 -5.05 26.61 -35.07
N GLU A 110 -5.81 27.44 -35.77
CA GLU A 110 -5.39 28.07 -37.02
C GLU A 110 -4.16 28.98 -36.84
N HIS A 111 -4.10 29.72 -35.72
CA HIS A 111 -2.95 30.57 -35.39
C HIS A 111 -1.67 29.76 -35.12
N PHE A 112 -1.79 28.66 -34.37
CA PHE A 112 -0.64 27.89 -33.89
C PHE A 112 -0.21 26.74 -34.81
N LYS A 113 -1.01 26.32 -35.79
CA LYS A 113 -0.65 25.22 -36.73
C LYS A 113 0.62 25.47 -37.54
N SER A 114 1.01 26.74 -37.72
CA SER A 114 2.24 27.09 -38.43
C SER A 114 3.51 26.86 -37.59
N LYS A 115 3.35 26.82 -36.26
CA LYS A 115 4.43 26.68 -35.27
C LYS A 115 4.53 25.26 -34.72
N PHE A 116 3.43 24.51 -34.72
CA PHE A 116 3.35 23.17 -34.15
C PHE A 116 2.70 22.22 -35.15
N THR A 117 3.32 21.05 -35.32
CA THR A 117 2.91 20.03 -36.30
C THR A 117 1.55 19.42 -35.99
N ASP A 118 1.18 19.31 -34.71
CA ASP A 118 -0.10 18.73 -34.30
C ASP A 118 -0.85 19.69 -33.36
N THR A 119 -1.88 20.34 -33.90
CA THR A 119 -2.78 21.22 -33.15
C THR A 119 -4.22 20.82 -33.43
N LYS A 120 -5.00 20.58 -32.37
CA LYS A 120 -6.39 20.16 -32.51
C LYS A 120 -7.31 20.88 -31.51
N VAL A 121 -8.59 20.90 -31.86
CA VAL A 121 -9.66 21.39 -30.98
C VAL A 121 -10.47 20.19 -30.56
N LEU A 122 -10.67 20.02 -29.26
CA LEU A 122 -11.60 19.06 -28.70
C LEU A 122 -12.78 19.82 -28.11
N ASN A 123 -13.95 19.55 -28.65
CA ASN A 123 -15.19 20.19 -28.23
C ASN A 123 -15.99 19.28 -27.30
N PHE A 124 -16.71 19.89 -26.37
CA PHE A 124 -17.74 19.22 -25.57
C PHE A 124 -19.08 19.91 -25.76
N ASP A 125 -20.17 19.14 -25.69
CA ASP A 125 -21.53 19.57 -26.06
C ASP A 125 -22.49 19.73 -24.87
N PHE A 126 -21.97 19.68 -23.65
CA PHE A 126 -22.71 19.88 -22.40
C PHE A 126 -22.36 21.21 -21.71
N ASN A 127 -23.16 21.59 -20.71
CA ASN A 127 -23.01 22.85 -19.99
C ASN A 127 -21.63 22.95 -19.28
N PRO A 128 -20.81 24.00 -19.52
CA PRO A 128 -19.50 24.18 -18.89
C PRO A 128 -19.57 24.55 -17.39
N THR A 129 -20.74 24.51 -16.76
CA THR A 129 -20.94 24.59 -15.31
C THR A 129 -21.39 23.24 -14.71
N ASP A 130 -21.61 22.20 -15.52
CA ASP A 130 -21.88 20.86 -15.02
C ASP A 130 -20.57 20.18 -14.62
N PHE A 131 -20.18 20.39 -13.36
CA PHE A 131 -18.92 19.89 -12.81
C PHE A 131 -18.76 18.36 -12.94
N ARG A 132 -19.84 17.59 -12.78
CA ARG A 132 -19.76 16.12 -12.85
C ARG A 132 -19.40 15.68 -14.26
N THR A 133 -20.13 16.18 -15.26
CA THR A 133 -19.90 15.83 -16.66
C THR A 133 -18.53 16.32 -17.14
N LEU A 134 -18.09 17.50 -16.67
CA LEU A 134 -16.73 18.00 -16.89
C LEU A 134 -15.65 17.06 -16.31
N LEU A 135 -15.84 16.59 -15.08
CA LEU A 135 -14.91 15.67 -14.43
C LEU A 135 -14.78 14.36 -15.24
N GLU A 136 -15.90 13.78 -15.66
CA GLU A 136 -15.93 12.59 -16.50
C GLU A 136 -15.22 12.82 -17.85
N PHE A 137 -15.47 13.96 -18.49
CA PHE A 137 -14.79 14.36 -19.73
C PHE A 137 -13.27 14.46 -19.56
N TYR A 138 -12.78 15.15 -18.51
CA TYR A 138 -11.34 15.30 -18.30
C TYR A 138 -10.66 14.00 -17.88
N ILE A 139 -11.33 13.12 -17.12
CA ILE A 139 -10.82 11.77 -16.82
C ILE A 139 -10.60 10.99 -18.13
N GLN A 140 -11.59 10.99 -19.03
CA GLN A 140 -11.46 10.31 -20.33
C GLN A 140 -10.37 10.94 -21.18
N LEU A 141 -10.28 12.28 -21.21
CA LEU A 141 -9.23 12.99 -21.93
C LEU A 141 -7.84 12.60 -21.43
N PHE A 142 -7.62 12.63 -20.12
CA PHE A 142 -6.30 12.30 -19.56
C PHE A 142 -5.95 10.82 -19.73
N ASN A 143 -6.92 9.91 -19.77
CA ASN A 143 -6.68 8.50 -20.11
C ASN A 143 -6.14 8.32 -21.54
N GLN A 144 -6.55 9.16 -22.49
CA GLN A 144 -6.03 9.10 -23.87
C GLN A 144 -4.53 9.44 -23.96
N TYR A 145 -4.01 10.13 -22.95
CA TYR A 145 -2.62 10.58 -22.86
C TYR A 145 -1.84 9.87 -21.76
N GLU A 146 -2.26 8.66 -21.38
CA GLU A 146 -1.49 7.82 -20.47
C GLU A 146 -0.08 7.55 -21.05
N GLY A 147 0.95 7.75 -20.23
CA GLY A 147 2.35 7.65 -20.65
C GLY A 147 2.94 8.89 -21.33
N TYR A 148 2.19 10.00 -21.41
CA TYR A 148 2.69 11.31 -21.86
C TYR A 148 3.05 12.19 -20.66
N ASN A 149 3.94 13.17 -20.86
CA ASN A 149 4.05 14.30 -19.95
C ASN A 149 2.95 15.31 -20.31
N VAL A 150 1.95 15.43 -19.44
CA VAL A 150 0.78 16.27 -19.68
C VAL A 150 0.93 17.61 -18.97
N TYR A 151 0.82 18.68 -19.74
CA TYR A 151 0.78 20.06 -19.27
C TYR A 151 -0.64 20.61 -19.51
N VAL A 152 -1.19 21.33 -18.54
CA VAL A 152 -2.53 21.93 -18.64
C VAL A 152 -2.44 23.43 -18.43
N GLY A 153 -2.70 24.21 -19.49
CA GLY A 153 -2.96 25.64 -19.42
C GLY A 153 -4.32 25.90 -18.77
N ASN A 154 -4.31 26.15 -17.46
CA ASN A 154 -5.52 26.23 -16.64
C ASN A 154 -5.95 27.69 -16.36
N SER A 155 -5.53 28.64 -17.19
CA SER A 155 -5.85 30.08 -17.04
C SER A 155 -7.25 30.42 -17.59
N GLY A 156 -7.64 29.75 -18.67
CA GLY A 156 -8.92 29.96 -19.33
C GLY A 156 -10.06 29.10 -18.75
N GLY A 157 -11.16 28.99 -19.50
CA GLY A 157 -12.36 28.26 -19.09
C GLY A 157 -13.18 28.91 -17.96
N THR A 158 -14.31 28.27 -17.64
CA THR A 158 -15.12 28.59 -16.45
C THR A 158 -14.39 28.14 -15.17
N PRO A 159 -14.77 28.65 -13.99
CA PRO A 159 -14.26 28.11 -12.72
C PRO A 159 -14.46 26.59 -12.57
N ASP A 160 -15.62 26.07 -13.00
CA ASP A 160 -15.93 24.64 -12.91
C ASP A 160 -15.03 23.79 -13.84
N MET A 161 -14.73 24.27 -15.05
CA MET A 161 -13.76 23.60 -15.94
C MET A 161 -12.39 23.48 -15.28
N ARG A 162 -11.89 24.57 -14.68
CA ARG A 162 -10.58 24.58 -13.99
C ARG A 162 -10.55 23.67 -12.77
N ALA A 163 -11.65 23.62 -12.02
CA ALA A 163 -11.76 22.74 -10.86
C ALA A 163 -11.82 21.26 -11.31
N ALA A 164 -12.55 20.97 -12.38
CA ALA A 164 -12.70 19.62 -12.91
C ALA A 164 -11.39 19.09 -13.52
N THR A 165 -10.61 19.91 -14.24
CA THR A 165 -9.26 19.52 -14.70
C THR A 165 -8.34 19.19 -13.53
N TYR A 166 -8.36 20.02 -12.49
CA TYR A 166 -7.58 19.79 -11.28
C TYR A 166 -7.94 18.46 -10.62
N MET A 167 -9.24 18.20 -10.38
CA MET A 167 -9.71 16.97 -9.75
C MET A 167 -9.44 15.73 -10.62
N ALA A 168 -9.62 15.83 -11.94
CA ALA A 168 -9.32 14.75 -12.87
C ALA A 168 -7.82 14.42 -12.91
N GLY A 169 -6.95 15.40 -12.62
CA GLY A 169 -5.49 15.28 -12.71
C GLY A 169 -4.79 14.77 -11.44
N VAL A 170 -5.50 14.61 -10.32
CA VAL A 170 -4.94 14.06 -9.08
C VAL A 170 -4.43 12.63 -9.32
N PHE A 171 -3.23 12.33 -8.83
CA PHE A 171 -2.46 11.09 -9.02
C PHE A 171 -2.03 10.78 -10.46
N ARG A 172 -2.07 11.77 -11.36
CA ARG A 172 -1.66 11.60 -12.77
C ARG A 172 -0.36 12.33 -13.14
N ASN A 173 0.33 12.92 -12.18
CA ASN A 173 1.57 13.70 -12.39
C ASN A 173 1.42 14.80 -13.48
N ILE A 174 0.24 15.42 -13.56
CA ILE A 174 -0.04 16.51 -14.50
C ILE A 174 0.56 17.82 -13.97
N GLN A 175 1.21 18.57 -14.87
CA GLN A 175 1.66 19.93 -14.56
C GLN A 175 0.62 20.94 -14.99
N PHE A 176 0.16 21.77 -14.06
CA PHE A 176 -0.80 22.82 -14.33
C PHE A 176 -0.07 24.17 -14.39
N ILE A 177 -0.38 24.95 -15.41
CA ILE A 177 0.21 26.25 -15.66
C ILE A 177 -0.91 27.28 -15.64
N THR A 178 -0.84 28.20 -14.69
CA THR A 178 -1.80 29.30 -14.54
C THR A 178 -1.10 30.62 -14.76
N ILE A 179 -1.60 31.42 -15.70
CA ILE A 179 -1.06 32.73 -16.04
C ILE A 179 -1.86 33.80 -15.30
N ASN A 180 -1.17 34.67 -14.57
CA ASN A 180 -1.76 35.89 -14.05
C ASN A 180 -1.63 36.98 -15.11
N ALA A 181 -2.75 37.35 -15.73
CA ALA A 181 -2.79 38.31 -16.82
C ALA A 181 -2.25 39.71 -16.44
N ARG A 182 -2.40 40.14 -15.18
CA ARG A 182 -2.01 41.50 -14.74
C ARG A 182 -0.51 41.73 -14.71
N ASN A 183 0.23 40.73 -14.26
CA ASN A 183 1.68 40.83 -14.09
C ASN A 183 2.44 39.94 -15.08
N LYS A 184 1.72 39.22 -15.95
CA LYS A 184 2.27 38.30 -16.97
C LYS A 184 3.18 37.23 -16.38
N THR A 185 2.95 36.85 -15.12
CA THR A 185 3.66 35.76 -14.44
C THR A 185 2.93 34.45 -14.57
N ALA A 186 3.67 33.35 -14.62
CA ALA A 186 3.14 32.00 -14.60
C ALA A 186 3.34 31.36 -13.22
N ASN A 187 2.34 30.63 -12.77
CA ASN A 187 2.43 29.74 -11.63
C ASN A 187 2.33 28.30 -12.15
N LYS A 188 3.36 27.50 -11.89
CA LYS A 188 3.38 26.07 -12.15
C LYS A 188 3.05 25.35 -10.86
N ASN A 189 1.98 24.57 -10.87
CA ASN A 189 1.59 23.74 -9.75
C ASN A 189 1.32 22.30 -10.21
N ASN A 190 1.45 21.40 -9.25
CA ASN A 190 1.02 20.01 -9.34
C ASN A 190 0.42 19.63 -7.99
N PHE A 191 -0.19 18.44 -7.91
CA PHE A 191 -0.82 17.98 -6.68
C PHE A 191 0.11 17.15 -5.78
N LYS A 192 1.42 17.09 -6.05
CA LYS A 192 2.33 16.18 -5.32
C LYS A 192 2.24 16.35 -3.80
N SER A 193 2.12 17.59 -3.30
CA SER A 193 2.01 17.82 -1.85
C SER A 193 0.70 17.30 -1.25
N GLN A 194 -0.42 17.47 -1.95
CA GLN A 194 -1.74 17.00 -1.55
C GLN A 194 -1.86 15.49 -1.70
N GLU A 195 -1.36 14.93 -2.81
CA GLU A 195 -1.24 13.51 -3.07
C GLU A 195 -0.43 12.81 -1.97
N ASN A 196 0.73 13.36 -1.60
CA ASN A 196 1.53 12.83 -0.50
C ASN A 196 0.78 12.84 0.84
N ALA A 197 0.00 13.89 1.13
CA ALA A 197 -0.81 13.96 2.35
C ALA A 197 -1.92 12.89 2.36
N ILE A 198 -2.58 12.68 1.23
CA ILE A 198 -3.60 11.63 1.06
C ILE A 198 -2.97 10.25 1.21
N LEU A 199 -1.86 9.99 0.50
CA LEU A 199 -1.13 8.71 0.57
C LEU A 199 -0.66 8.42 1.98
N LYS A 200 -0.10 9.41 2.68
CA LYS A 200 0.29 9.26 4.08
C LYS A 200 -0.87 8.79 4.94
N HIS A 201 -2.05 9.41 4.81
CA HIS A 201 -3.22 9.01 5.58
C HIS A 201 -3.67 7.57 5.26
N ILE A 202 -3.69 7.20 3.98
CA ILE A 202 -4.03 5.84 3.53
C ILE A 202 -3.03 4.83 4.11
N ILE A 203 -1.72 5.09 3.97
CA ILE A 203 -0.64 4.24 4.47
C ILE A 203 -0.73 4.10 5.99
N ASP A 204 -0.91 5.20 6.73
CA ASP A 204 -1.04 5.16 8.19
C ASP A 204 -2.17 4.22 8.61
N LYS A 205 -3.32 4.24 7.92
CA LYS A 205 -4.43 3.30 8.16
C LYS A 205 -4.07 1.86 7.81
N MET A 206 -3.44 1.63 6.68
CA MET A 206 -3.03 0.28 6.24
C MET A 206 -1.98 -0.33 7.17
N LEU A 207 -1.06 0.47 7.71
CA LEU A 207 -0.07 0.02 8.70
C LEU A 207 -0.71 -0.44 10.02
N THR A 208 -1.85 0.14 10.43
CA THR A 208 -2.56 -0.32 11.65
C THR A 208 -3.12 -1.74 11.54
N VAL A 209 -3.32 -2.22 10.32
CA VAL A 209 -3.79 -3.58 10.01
C VAL A 209 -2.74 -4.41 9.28
N TYR A 210 -1.49 -3.94 9.23
CA TYR A 210 -0.37 -4.64 8.58
C TYR A 210 -0.63 -5.00 7.10
N ASP A 211 -1.35 -4.15 6.36
CA ASP A 211 -1.65 -4.38 4.93
C ASP A 211 -0.49 -3.92 4.03
N TYR A 212 0.63 -4.62 4.15
CA TYR A 212 1.84 -4.34 3.37
C TYR A 212 1.67 -4.66 1.89
N GLU A 213 0.83 -5.64 1.54
CA GLU A 213 0.56 -5.98 0.14
C GLU A 213 -0.18 -4.82 -0.54
N GLY A 214 -1.19 -4.25 0.12
CA GLY A 214 -1.89 -3.10 -0.42
C GLY A 214 -1.00 -1.86 -0.52
N ILE A 215 -0.16 -1.57 0.48
CA ILE A 215 0.76 -0.40 0.45
C ILE A 215 1.73 -0.51 -0.74
N LYS A 216 2.25 -1.70 -1.01
CA LYS A 216 3.18 -1.98 -2.12
C LYS A 216 2.61 -1.63 -3.50
N TYR A 217 1.28 -1.64 -3.66
CA TYR A 217 0.61 -1.28 -4.93
C TYR A 217 0.17 0.19 -5.01
N LEU A 218 0.39 0.99 -3.97
CA LEU A 218 0.18 2.43 -4.01
C LEU A 218 1.32 3.12 -4.80
N PRO A 219 1.11 4.36 -5.30
CA PRO A 219 2.16 5.15 -5.95
C PRO A 219 3.16 5.71 -4.91
N VAL A 220 3.92 4.82 -4.28
CA VAL A 220 4.93 5.10 -3.24
C VAL A 220 6.36 4.94 -3.80
N SER A 221 7.38 5.35 -3.04
CA SER A 221 8.77 5.15 -3.44
C SER A 221 9.20 3.69 -3.38
N ASP A 222 10.22 3.34 -4.16
CA ASP A 222 10.86 2.03 -4.16
C ASP A 222 11.34 1.60 -2.76
N ASP A 223 11.76 2.54 -1.91
CA ASP A 223 12.20 2.22 -0.55
C ASP A 223 11.04 1.79 0.35
N ILE A 224 9.86 2.41 0.21
CA ILE A 224 8.64 1.94 0.91
C ILE A 224 8.25 0.56 0.39
N THR A 225 8.34 0.34 -0.92
CA THR A 225 8.09 -0.96 -1.56
C THR A 225 9.04 -2.04 -1.03
N LYS A 226 10.33 -1.76 -0.88
CA LYS A 226 11.31 -2.70 -0.29
C LYS A 226 10.98 -3.06 1.15
N GLU A 227 10.58 -2.08 1.96
CA GLU A 227 10.16 -2.34 3.35
C GLU A 227 8.89 -3.20 3.42
N CYS A 228 7.93 -2.99 2.51
CA CYS A 228 6.73 -3.84 2.42
C CYS A 228 7.10 -5.27 2.01
N VAL A 229 8.01 -5.44 1.04
CA VAL A 229 8.50 -6.77 0.62
C VAL A 229 9.20 -7.48 1.78
N LEU A 230 10.05 -6.78 2.54
CA LEU A 230 10.67 -7.34 3.75
C LEU A 230 9.61 -7.80 4.75
N ALA A 231 8.60 -6.98 5.01
CA ALA A 231 7.49 -7.33 5.91
C ALA A 231 6.75 -8.59 5.46
N LEU A 232 6.47 -8.69 4.15
CA LEU A 232 5.79 -9.85 3.55
C LEU A 232 6.65 -11.11 3.59
N ASP A 233 7.96 -11.01 3.35
CA ASP A 233 8.89 -12.15 3.48
C ASP A 233 8.93 -12.66 4.93
N LEU A 234 8.95 -11.74 5.90
CA LEU A 234 8.86 -12.06 7.34
C LEU A 234 7.52 -12.68 7.72
N TYR A 235 6.43 -12.18 7.13
CA TYR A 235 5.10 -12.70 7.33
C TYR A 235 4.95 -14.14 6.81
N ASN A 236 5.49 -14.39 5.62
CA ASN A 236 5.46 -15.68 4.95
C ASN A 236 6.51 -16.69 5.46
N LEU A 237 7.30 -16.30 6.47
CA LEU A 237 8.36 -17.12 7.06
C LEU A 237 9.38 -17.61 6.00
N VAL A 238 9.69 -16.78 5.01
CA VAL A 238 10.63 -17.13 3.93
C VAL A 238 12.05 -17.22 4.50
N SER A 239 12.62 -18.42 4.55
CA SER A 239 13.92 -18.69 5.19
C SER A 239 15.14 -18.41 4.32
N ASP A 240 14.97 -18.26 3.00
CA ASP A 240 16.06 -18.51 2.03
C ASP A 240 16.66 -17.22 1.42
N LYS A 241 16.15 -16.05 1.79
CA LYS A 241 16.60 -14.76 1.24
C LYS A 241 17.57 -14.05 2.19
N ALA A 242 18.55 -13.34 1.63
CA ALA A 242 19.44 -12.46 2.38
C ALA A 242 18.61 -11.46 3.21
N GLY A 243 18.76 -11.51 4.54
CA GLY A 243 17.98 -10.68 5.48
C GLY A 243 16.82 -11.40 6.19
N SER A 244 16.65 -12.72 6.01
CA SER A 244 15.67 -13.48 6.81
C SER A 244 16.01 -13.45 8.31
N LEU A 245 14.99 -13.20 9.15
CA LEU A 245 15.13 -13.22 10.62
C LEU A 245 15.27 -14.62 11.20
N ILE A 246 15.11 -15.66 10.38
CA ILE A 246 15.51 -17.02 10.72
C ILE A 246 16.88 -17.19 10.07
N PRO A 247 17.98 -16.71 10.69
CA PRO A 247 19.30 -16.91 10.13
C PRO A 247 19.51 -18.40 9.86
N ALA A 248 20.34 -18.71 8.88
CA ALA A 248 20.93 -20.04 8.72
C ALA A 248 21.93 -20.31 9.88
N SER A 249 21.51 -20.06 11.14
CA SER A 249 22.26 -20.44 12.32
C SER A 249 22.26 -21.97 12.35
N ASP A 250 23.46 -22.54 12.46
CA ASP A 250 23.64 -23.96 12.69
C ASP A 250 23.20 -24.38 14.11
N ASN A 251 22.92 -23.41 15.00
CA ASN A 251 22.49 -23.62 16.36
C ASN A 251 20.95 -23.66 16.47
N TYR A 252 20.42 -24.81 16.89
CA TYR A 252 18.99 -25.05 17.03
C TYR A 252 18.33 -24.14 18.07
N ASN A 253 19.01 -23.81 19.17
CA ASN A 253 18.47 -22.95 20.23
C ASN A 253 18.16 -21.56 19.67
N GLU A 254 19.15 -20.91 19.05
CA GLU A 254 19.00 -19.58 18.47
C GLU A 254 17.95 -19.56 17.36
N LYS A 255 18.00 -20.54 16.45
CA LYS A 255 17.02 -20.69 15.37
C LYS A 255 15.60 -20.83 15.91
N SER A 256 15.40 -21.63 16.94
CA SER A 256 14.08 -21.85 17.56
C SER A 256 13.58 -20.59 18.27
N MET A 257 14.45 -19.87 18.99
CA MET A 257 14.09 -18.61 19.65
C MET A 257 13.62 -17.56 18.63
N ASN A 258 14.36 -17.42 17.52
CA ASN A 258 13.99 -16.51 16.43
C ASN A 258 12.66 -16.91 15.76
N ALA A 259 12.46 -18.21 15.53
CA ALA A 259 11.20 -18.72 14.96
C ALA A 259 10.01 -18.48 15.89
N ILE A 260 10.15 -18.70 17.20
CA ILE A 260 9.10 -18.42 18.20
C ILE A 260 8.75 -16.93 18.20
N MET A 261 9.76 -16.04 18.26
CA MET A 261 9.54 -14.59 18.21
C MET A 261 8.80 -14.18 16.93
N LEU A 262 9.19 -14.72 15.78
CA LEU A 262 8.55 -14.41 14.49
C LEU A 262 7.11 -14.93 14.42
N LEU A 263 6.83 -16.11 14.97
CA LEU A 263 5.47 -16.65 15.08
C LEU A 263 4.57 -15.78 15.96
N ILE A 264 5.09 -15.29 17.09
CA ILE A 264 4.36 -14.38 18.01
C ILE A 264 4.00 -13.08 17.28
N ASN A 265 4.97 -12.45 16.60
CA ASN A 265 4.74 -11.23 15.82
C ASN A 265 3.70 -11.46 14.70
N ASN A 266 3.81 -12.59 13.98
CA ASN A 266 2.87 -12.96 12.92
C ASN A 266 1.45 -13.19 13.45
N MET A 267 1.31 -13.78 14.63
CA MET A 267 0.01 -14.03 15.25
C MET A 267 -0.72 -12.71 15.55
N THR A 268 0.00 -11.70 16.06
CA THR A 268 -0.55 -10.35 16.26
C THR A 268 -1.04 -9.75 14.95
N ALA A 269 -0.23 -9.83 13.87
CA ALA A 269 -0.61 -9.33 12.57
C ALA A 269 -1.87 -10.04 12.02
N CYS A 270 -1.92 -11.38 12.08
CA CYS A 270 -3.09 -12.16 11.66
C CYS A 270 -4.35 -11.74 12.43
N TYR A 271 -4.25 -11.55 13.75
CA TYR A 271 -5.40 -11.15 14.56
C TYR A 271 -5.93 -9.76 14.17
N ARG A 272 -5.03 -8.79 13.97
CA ARG A 272 -5.39 -7.42 13.56
C ARG A 272 -5.98 -7.36 12.14
N GLN A 273 -5.55 -8.26 11.25
CA GLN A 273 -6.10 -8.45 9.90
C GLN A 273 -7.44 -9.20 9.87
N GLY A 274 -7.91 -9.75 10.99
CA GLY A 274 -9.12 -10.58 11.02
C GLY A 274 -8.93 -12.01 10.50
N ARG A 275 -7.69 -12.47 10.35
CA ARG A 275 -7.34 -13.83 9.90
C ARG A 275 -7.37 -14.84 11.06
N TYR A 276 -8.52 -14.98 11.71
CA TYR A 276 -8.63 -15.74 12.96
C TYR A 276 -8.33 -17.24 12.83
N THR A 277 -8.59 -17.81 11.65
CA THR A 277 -8.20 -19.19 11.34
C THR A 277 -6.69 -19.39 11.43
N ASP A 278 -5.90 -18.45 10.88
CA ASP A 278 -4.44 -18.45 11.01
C ASP A 278 -4.01 -18.25 12.47
N VAL A 279 -4.69 -17.39 13.23
CA VAL A 279 -4.39 -17.14 14.66
C VAL A 279 -4.42 -18.45 15.45
N ILE A 280 -5.46 -19.28 15.29
CA ILE A 280 -5.54 -20.60 15.96
C ILE A 280 -4.36 -21.49 15.58
N GLY A 281 -4.02 -21.53 14.28
CA GLY A 281 -2.87 -22.26 13.81
C GLY A 281 -1.56 -21.77 14.44
N ARG A 282 -1.38 -20.46 14.59
CA ARG A 282 -0.19 -19.85 15.19
C ARG A 282 -0.10 -20.11 16.69
N ILE A 283 -1.19 -20.05 17.45
CA ILE A 283 -1.19 -20.44 18.88
C ILE A 283 -0.66 -21.87 19.02
N PHE A 284 -1.19 -22.79 18.21
CA PHE A 284 -0.79 -24.19 18.24
C PHE A 284 0.71 -24.39 17.91
N ARG A 285 1.22 -23.68 16.90
CA ARG A 285 2.63 -23.77 16.48
C ARG A 285 3.60 -23.11 17.44
N ILE A 286 3.21 -22.00 18.07
CA ILE A 286 4.03 -21.33 19.09
C ILE A 286 4.25 -22.27 20.27
N GLU A 287 3.18 -22.88 20.76
CA GLU A 287 3.26 -23.81 21.88
C GLU A 287 4.14 -25.03 21.54
N GLU A 288 3.94 -25.65 20.37
CA GLU A 288 4.76 -26.76 19.90
C GLU A 288 6.25 -26.37 19.79
N ALA A 289 6.55 -25.19 19.25
CA ALA A 289 7.92 -24.69 19.13
C ALA A 289 8.57 -24.44 20.49
N ILE A 290 7.83 -23.89 21.47
CA ILE A 290 8.31 -23.69 22.84
C ILE A 290 8.64 -25.04 23.48
N TRP A 291 7.78 -26.04 23.31
CA TRP A 291 8.03 -27.36 23.85
C TRP A 291 9.26 -28.03 23.24
N HIS A 292 9.45 -27.92 21.93
CA HIS A 292 10.64 -28.44 21.28
C HIS A 292 11.92 -27.74 21.76
N LEU A 293 11.90 -26.42 21.95
CA LEU A 293 13.01 -25.65 22.51
C LEU A 293 13.35 -26.11 23.93
N LEU A 294 12.34 -26.25 24.79
CA LEU A 294 12.55 -26.72 26.17
C LEU A 294 13.09 -28.15 26.20
N PHE A 295 12.56 -29.04 25.34
CA PHE A 295 13.04 -30.42 25.27
C PHE A 295 14.49 -30.48 24.80
N PHE A 296 14.86 -29.68 23.80
CA PHE A 296 16.25 -29.52 23.37
C PHE A 296 17.16 -29.10 24.53
N ARG A 297 16.78 -28.05 25.27
CA ARG A 297 17.57 -27.53 26.40
C ARG A 297 17.72 -28.58 27.50
N GLU A 298 16.66 -29.31 27.80
CA GLU A 298 16.65 -30.40 28.79
C GLU A 298 17.59 -31.54 28.38
N LEU A 299 17.55 -31.99 27.12
CA LEU A 299 18.48 -33.02 26.65
C LEU A 299 19.93 -32.50 26.63
N LYS A 300 20.15 -31.23 26.30
CA LYS A 300 21.47 -30.59 26.29
C LYS A 300 22.04 -30.45 27.71
N SER A 301 21.24 -30.09 28.71
CA SER A 301 21.69 -30.00 30.10
C SER A 301 22.10 -31.35 30.70
N HIS A 302 21.57 -32.46 30.16
CA HIS A 302 21.96 -33.82 30.53
C HIS A 302 23.09 -34.39 29.67
N GLY A 303 23.70 -33.58 28.79
CA GLY A 303 24.80 -34.02 27.93
C GLY A 303 24.39 -35.02 26.84
N LEU A 304 23.09 -35.15 26.55
CA LEU A 304 22.56 -36.06 25.52
C LEU A 304 22.66 -35.47 24.11
N ILE A 305 22.75 -34.14 24.01
CA ILE A 305 22.96 -33.41 22.77
C ILE A 305 24.35 -32.77 22.80
N ASP A 306 25.13 -32.98 21.75
CA ASP A 306 26.46 -32.39 21.63
C ASP A 306 26.44 -30.93 21.11
N ASN A 307 27.62 -30.30 21.04
CA ASN A 307 27.75 -28.91 20.57
C ASN A 307 27.38 -28.70 19.09
N SER A 308 27.23 -29.78 18.33
CA SER A 308 26.72 -29.75 16.94
C SER A 308 25.21 -30.02 16.87
N ASP A 309 24.53 -29.95 18.01
CA ASP A 309 23.11 -30.19 18.20
C ASP A 309 22.65 -31.58 17.72
N LYS A 310 23.54 -32.58 17.87
CA LYS A 310 23.26 -33.97 17.54
C LYS A 310 23.03 -34.80 18.79
N TYR A 311 21.95 -35.57 18.77
CA TYR A 311 21.70 -36.64 19.73
C TYR A 311 22.47 -37.89 19.30
N ARG A 312 23.20 -38.51 20.24
CA ARG A 312 23.95 -39.76 20.01
C ARG A 312 23.19 -40.94 20.60
N TYR A 313 23.05 -42.01 19.82
CA TYR A 313 22.33 -43.21 20.24
C TYR A 313 22.94 -44.46 19.63
N VAL A 314 22.66 -45.60 20.28
CA VAL A 314 22.97 -46.91 19.73
C VAL A 314 21.76 -47.37 18.92
N ASN A 315 21.96 -47.65 17.64
CA ASN A 315 20.86 -48.12 16.79
C ASN A 315 20.54 -49.61 17.05
N SER A 316 19.52 -50.15 16.38
CA SER A 316 19.12 -51.56 16.51
C SER A 316 20.22 -52.57 16.13
N GLN A 317 21.27 -52.15 15.44
CA GLN A 317 22.44 -52.96 15.08
C GLN A 317 23.58 -52.84 16.10
N GLY A 318 23.38 -52.18 17.24
CA GLY A 318 24.43 -51.93 18.22
C GLY A 318 25.45 -50.88 17.80
N LYS A 319 25.23 -50.14 16.70
CA LYS A 319 26.19 -49.15 16.20
C LYS A 319 25.86 -47.75 16.72
N ASN A 320 26.89 -47.04 17.17
CA ASN A 320 26.81 -45.62 17.49
C ASN A 320 26.39 -44.81 16.26
N SER A 321 25.26 -44.14 16.38
CA SER A 321 24.67 -43.26 15.37
C SER A 321 24.43 -41.89 15.97
N SER A 322 24.32 -40.87 15.14
CA SER A 322 23.95 -39.53 15.59
C SER A 322 22.96 -38.89 14.63
N LYS A 323 22.07 -38.04 15.17
CA LYS A 323 21.04 -37.35 14.38
C LYS A 323 20.89 -35.91 14.89
N LYS A 324 20.82 -34.93 13.97
CA LYS A 324 20.48 -33.54 14.32
C LYS A 324 19.13 -33.53 15.04
N PHE A 325 19.01 -32.73 16.10
CA PHE A 325 17.80 -32.65 16.92
C PHE A 325 16.54 -32.35 16.09
N GLU A 326 16.63 -31.47 15.09
CA GLU A 326 15.51 -31.16 14.18
C GLU A 326 14.92 -32.41 13.51
N LYS A 327 15.80 -33.33 13.07
CA LYS A 327 15.38 -34.58 12.42
C LYS A 327 14.94 -35.64 13.42
N LEU A 328 15.18 -35.42 14.71
CA LEU A 328 14.72 -36.27 15.81
C LEU A 328 13.23 -36.04 16.07
N LEU A 329 12.78 -34.79 15.98
CA LEU A 329 11.38 -34.39 16.20
C LEU A 329 10.39 -35.09 15.26
N SER A 330 10.84 -35.55 14.09
CA SER A 330 10.03 -36.31 13.13
C SER A 330 10.11 -37.83 13.32
N ASN A 331 10.76 -38.32 14.39
CA ASN A 331 10.90 -39.76 14.66
C ASN A 331 10.38 -40.12 16.05
N ASP A 332 9.08 -40.44 16.11
CA ASP A 332 8.38 -40.81 17.33
C ASP A 332 9.09 -41.92 18.12
N GLN A 333 9.53 -42.98 17.44
CA GLN A 333 10.20 -44.11 18.09
C GLN A 333 11.50 -43.69 18.79
N LEU A 334 12.25 -42.76 18.20
CA LEU A 334 13.51 -42.29 18.80
C LEU A 334 13.25 -41.39 20.01
N ILE A 335 12.23 -40.53 19.96
CA ILE A 335 11.79 -39.72 21.11
C ILE A 335 11.36 -40.64 22.25
N GLN A 336 10.53 -41.63 21.95
CA GLN A 336 10.07 -42.62 22.92
C GLN A 336 11.27 -43.35 23.56
N ALA A 337 12.23 -43.80 22.75
CA ALA A 337 13.44 -44.46 23.25
C ALA A 337 14.30 -43.53 24.13
N ILE A 338 14.41 -42.24 23.79
CA ILE A 338 15.10 -41.26 24.64
C ILE A 338 14.45 -41.19 26.01
N ILE A 339 13.13 -41.01 26.04
CA ILE A 339 12.42 -40.84 27.31
C ILE A 339 12.47 -42.13 28.14
N THR A 340 12.22 -43.30 27.54
CA THR A 340 12.29 -44.58 28.26
C THR A 340 13.66 -44.83 28.88
N ASN A 341 14.74 -44.48 28.17
CA ASN A 341 16.10 -44.76 28.64
C ASN A 341 16.61 -43.74 29.65
N ASN A 342 16.22 -42.46 29.53
CA ASN A 342 16.77 -41.37 30.33
C ASN A 342 15.81 -40.86 31.42
N TYR A 343 14.52 -41.18 31.31
CA TYR A 343 13.45 -40.76 32.22
C TYR A 343 12.49 -41.93 32.52
N PRO A 344 12.98 -43.10 32.97
CA PRO A 344 12.14 -44.28 33.17
C PRO A 344 11.02 -44.05 34.19
N ASP A 345 11.25 -43.21 35.20
CA ASP A 345 10.27 -42.93 36.27
C ASP A 345 9.04 -42.14 35.79
N VAL A 346 9.13 -41.52 34.62
CA VAL A 346 8.05 -40.76 33.99
C VAL A 346 7.00 -41.68 33.36
N LEU A 347 7.34 -42.93 33.08
CA LEU A 347 6.50 -43.84 32.29
C LEU A 347 5.98 -45.02 33.12
N GLN A 348 4.74 -45.43 32.82
CA GLN A 348 4.15 -46.66 33.31
C GLN A 348 3.28 -47.29 32.22
N GLY A 349 3.59 -48.52 31.81
CA GLY A 349 2.77 -49.26 30.84
C GLY A 349 2.65 -48.60 29.45
N GLY A 350 3.66 -47.84 29.02
CA GLY A 350 3.61 -47.13 27.73
C GLY A 350 2.75 -45.86 27.74
N CYS A 351 2.44 -45.33 28.93
CA CYS A 351 1.78 -44.04 29.16
C CYS A 351 2.58 -43.24 30.20
N PHE A 352 2.23 -41.97 30.42
CA PHE A 352 2.82 -41.19 31.50
C PHE A 352 2.31 -41.69 32.86
N ARG A 353 3.20 -41.91 33.82
CA ARG A 353 2.87 -42.46 35.14
C ARG A 353 1.82 -41.62 35.88
N LEU A 354 1.94 -40.29 35.81
CA LEU A 354 1.01 -39.35 36.45
C LEU A 354 -0.25 -39.07 35.60
N TYR A 355 -0.24 -39.44 34.31
CA TYR A 355 -1.28 -39.13 33.34
C TYR A 355 -1.53 -40.35 32.43
N PRO A 356 -2.09 -41.45 32.97
CA PRO A 356 -2.24 -42.71 32.26
C PRO A 356 -3.18 -42.64 31.04
N GLU A 357 -4.05 -41.62 30.98
CA GLU A 357 -4.92 -41.33 29.85
C GLU A 357 -4.20 -40.70 28.65
N VAL A 358 -2.96 -40.23 28.85
CA VAL A 358 -2.15 -39.60 27.81
C VAL A 358 -1.30 -40.68 27.13
N PRO A 359 -1.57 -41.03 25.87
CA PRO A 359 -0.78 -41.99 25.14
C PRO A 359 0.59 -41.42 24.84
N PHE A 360 1.56 -42.32 24.78
CA PHE A 360 2.95 -42.00 24.51
C PHE A 360 3.20 -41.77 23.01
N LYS A 361 2.54 -40.78 22.41
CA LYS A 361 2.69 -40.39 20.99
C LYS A 361 3.22 -38.96 20.90
N SER A 362 4.34 -38.76 20.21
CA SER A 362 4.95 -37.42 20.06
C SER A 362 4.02 -36.46 19.35
N GLY A 363 3.83 -35.32 20.00
CA GLY A 363 2.99 -34.21 19.57
C GLY A 363 2.99 -33.14 20.65
N LYS A 364 2.30 -32.02 20.43
CA LYS A 364 2.25 -30.90 21.36
C LYS A 364 1.92 -31.32 22.81
N ASN A 365 0.85 -32.11 22.98
CA ASN A 365 0.39 -32.55 24.30
C ASN A 365 1.40 -33.48 24.99
N PHE A 366 2.15 -34.29 24.24
CA PHE A 366 3.17 -35.17 24.81
C PHE A 366 4.23 -34.38 25.57
N PHE A 367 4.75 -33.31 24.97
CA PHE A 367 5.80 -32.53 25.62
C PHE A 367 5.28 -31.75 26.84
N TYR A 368 4.04 -31.26 26.77
CA TYR A 368 3.36 -30.65 27.91
C TYR A 368 3.31 -31.62 29.11
N TYR A 369 2.79 -32.84 28.90
CA TYR A 369 2.69 -33.84 29.97
C TYR A 369 4.06 -34.40 30.39
N PHE A 370 5.03 -34.46 29.50
CA PHE A 370 6.41 -34.78 29.84
C PHE A 370 6.98 -33.78 30.85
N PHE A 371 6.88 -32.47 30.58
CA PHE A 371 7.39 -31.44 31.49
C PHE A 371 6.64 -31.38 32.82
N LEU A 372 5.33 -31.60 32.81
CA LEU A 372 4.55 -31.79 34.05
C LEU A 372 5.02 -33.01 34.85
N SER A 373 5.38 -34.11 34.18
CA SER A 373 5.77 -35.35 34.87
C SER A 373 7.14 -35.29 35.51
N ILE A 374 8.01 -34.40 35.04
CA ILE A 374 9.35 -34.18 35.62
C ILE A 374 9.42 -32.91 36.49
N ASP A 375 8.29 -32.26 36.74
CA ASP A 375 8.18 -31.04 37.57
C ASP A 375 9.12 -29.89 37.11
N LYS A 376 9.27 -29.71 35.79
CA LYS A 376 10.12 -28.65 35.19
C LYS A 376 9.32 -27.69 34.32
N ASN A 377 9.83 -26.46 34.21
CA ASN A 377 9.21 -25.40 33.41
C ASN A 377 7.75 -25.13 33.80
N LEU A 378 7.43 -25.23 35.11
CA LEU A 378 6.08 -25.05 35.65
C LEU A 378 5.42 -23.73 35.24
N PRO A 379 6.10 -22.56 35.20
CA PRO A 379 5.47 -21.33 34.71
C PRO A 379 4.93 -21.46 33.27
N VAL A 380 5.67 -22.14 32.39
CA VAL A 380 5.27 -22.41 31.00
C VAL A 380 4.10 -23.39 30.97
N CYS A 381 4.15 -24.44 31.81
CA CYS A 381 3.05 -25.40 31.93
C CYS A 381 1.76 -24.73 32.44
N ASN A 382 1.86 -23.89 33.46
CA ASN A 382 0.73 -23.17 34.04
C ASN A 382 0.10 -22.19 33.06
N TYR A 383 0.92 -21.52 32.24
CA TYR A 383 0.43 -20.64 31.18
C TYR A 383 -0.41 -21.43 30.16
N PHE A 384 0.11 -22.55 29.66
CA PHE A 384 -0.56 -23.35 28.65
C PHE A 384 -1.68 -24.26 29.20
N ALA A 385 -1.76 -24.48 30.51
CA ALA A 385 -2.84 -25.24 31.15
C ALA A 385 -4.23 -24.68 30.78
N LYS A 386 -4.34 -23.35 30.64
CA LYS A 386 -5.59 -22.66 30.26
C LYS A 386 -6.11 -23.08 28.89
N ILE A 387 -5.22 -23.41 27.95
CA ILE A 387 -5.57 -23.79 26.58
C ILE A 387 -5.47 -25.31 26.33
N ASN A 388 -4.89 -26.05 27.29
CA ASN A 388 -4.72 -27.51 27.27
C ASN A 388 -5.58 -28.24 28.30
N SER A 389 -6.74 -27.71 28.71
CA SER A 389 -7.61 -28.35 29.69
C SER A 389 -8.01 -29.76 29.22
N GLY A 390 -7.34 -30.78 29.74
CA GLY A 390 -7.54 -32.20 29.40
C GLY A 390 -6.80 -32.67 28.14
N TYR A 391 -6.42 -33.94 28.13
CA TYR A 391 -5.94 -34.64 26.93
C TYR A 391 -7.07 -34.94 25.95
N ASP A 392 -8.29 -35.17 26.45
CA ASP A 392 -9.46 -35.44 25.62
C ASP A 392 -9.74 -34.26 24.69
N LEU A 393 -9.85 -34.56 23.39
CA LEU A 393 -10.23 -33.60 22.37
C LEU A 393 -11.57 -32.95 22.70
N SER A 394 -12.47 -33.61 23.43
CA SER A 394 -13.75 -33.04 23.87
C SER A 394 -13.58 -31.85 24.83
N GLN A 395 -12.43 -31.75 25.50
CA GLN A 395 -12.12 -30.72 26.52
C GLN A 395 -11.12 -29.67 26.01
N ASN A 396 -10.31 -29.99 25.00
CA ASN A 396 -9.34 -29.07 24.41
C ASN A 396 -9.96 -28.22 23.28
N LYS A 397 -10.59 -27.10 23.67
CA LYS A 397 -11.28 -26.17 22.73
C LYS A 397 -10.39 -25.69 21.58
N LEU A 398 -9.11 -25.43 21.84
CA LEU A 398 -8.16 -24.99 20.81
C LEU A 398 -7.98 -26.08 19.73
N SER A 399 -7.78 -27.33 20.17
CA SER A 399 -7.62 -28.47 19.28
C SER A 399 -8.90 -28.76 18.49
N GLN A 400 -10.08 -28.66 19.12
CA GLN A 400 -11.35 -28.78 18.42
C GLN A 400 -11.52 -27.72 17.34
N LEU A 401 -11.32 -26.45 17.68
CA LEU A 401 -11.49 -25.35 16.73
C LEU A 401 -10.51 -25.49 15.57
N ARG A 402 -9.24 -25.84 15.84
CA ARG A 402 -8.27 -26.13 14.78
C ARG A 402 -8.72 -27.29 13.90
N ASN A 403 -9.09 -28.43 14.49
CA ASN A 403 -9.42 -29.65 13.75
C ASN A 403 -10.68 -29.48 12.89
N ASN A 404 -11.66 -28.72 13.38
CA ASN A 404 -12.89 -28.41 12.66
C ASN A 404 -12.69 -27.33 11.59
N SER A 405 -11.61 -26.56 11.64
CA SER A 405 -11.25 -25.55 10.64
C SER A 405 -10.43 -26.12 9.50
N ILE A 406 -10.21 -25.29 8.48
CA ILE A 406 -9.33 -25.61 7.34
C ILE A 406 -7.84 -25.75 7.72
N MET A 407 -7.45 -25.34 8.94
CA MET A 407 -6.10 -25.60 9.48
C MET A 407 -5.90 -27.05 9.97
N GLY A 408 -6.98 -27.82 10.03
CA GLY A 408 -6.99 -29.21 10.47
C GLY A 408 -7.60 -30.11 9.39
N HIS A 409 -8.78 -30.65 9.69
CA HIS A 409 -9.46 -31.64 8.84
C HIS A 409 -10.89 -31.20 8.44
N GLY A 410 -11.30 -29.98 8.79
CA GLY A 410 -12.64 -29.47 8.53
C GLY A 410 -12.66 -28.19 7.71
N PHE A 411 -13.82 -27.52 7.70
CA PHE A 411 -14.07 -26.29 6.92
C PHE A 411 -14.80 -25.20 7.72
N LYS A 412 -14.88 -25.34 9.05
CA LYS A 412 -15.51 -24.35 9.93
C LYS A 412 -14.71 -23.05 9.90
N GLY A 413 -15.39 -21.93 9.65
CA GLY A 413 -14.83 -20.60 9.83
C GLY A 413 -14.56 -20.30 11.30
N ILE A 414 -13.55 -19.49 11.58
CA ILE A 414 -13.18 -19.05 12.93
C ILE A 414 -13.45 -17.56 13.06
N SER A 415 -14.18 -17.17 14.10
CA SER A 415 -14.50 -15.78 14.42
C SER A 415 -13.59 -15.22 15.51
N LYS A 416 -13.66 -13.91 15.73
CA LYS A 416 -12.99 -13.25 16.86
C LYS A 416 -13.48 -13.78 18.21
N ASP A 417 -14.77 -14.10 18.31
CA ASP A 417 -15.38 -14.62 19.53
C ASP A 417 -14.91 -16.04 19.84
N ASP A 418 -14.66 -16.87 18.81
CA ASP A 418 -14.01 -18.17 18.98
C ASP A 418 -12.62 -17.99 19.61
N ILE A 419 -11.81 -17.03 19.13
CA ILE A 419 -10.50 -16.71 19.74
C ILE A 419 -10.67 -16.25 21.19
N PHE A 420 -11.59 -15.32 21.45
CA PHE A 420 -11.87 -14.82 22.80
C PHE A 420 -12.29 -15.94 23.75
N SER A 421 -13.05 -16.93 23.28
CA SER A 421 -13.47 -18.09 24.09
C SER A 421 -12.31 -19.01 24.51
N ILE A 422 -11.18 -18.97 23.79
CA ILE A 422 -9.97 -19.75 24.10
C ILE A 422 -9.02 -18.96 24.99
N VAL A 423 -8.70 -17.72 24.61
CA VAL A 423 -7.60 -16.95 25.22
C VAL A 423 -8.06 -15.73 26.03
N GLY A 424 -9.35 -15.43 26.05
CA GLY A 424 -9.89 -14.20 26.63
C GLY A 424 -9.51 -12.97 25.79
N LEU A 425 -9.20 -11.86 26.47
CA LEU A 425 -8.73 -10.65 25.78
C LEU A 425 -7.38 -10.92 25.12
N PHE A 426 -7.37 -10.90 23.78
CA PHE A 426 -6.19 -11.24 22.98
C PHE A 426 -4.95 -10.41 23.35
N ASP A 427 -5.11 -9.10 23.58
CA ASP A 427 -3.98 -8.23 23.94
C ASP A 427 -3.36 -8.63 25.28
N LYS A 428 -4.19 -8.99 26.27
CA LYS A 428 -3.71 -9.52 27.56
C LYS A 428 -3.03 -10.88 27.40
N PHE A 429 -3.58 -11.76 26.57
CA PHE A 429 -2.94 -13.04 26.24
C PHE A 429 -1.55 -12.83 25.60
N MET A 430 -1.42 -11.87 24.68
CA MET A 430 -0.15 -11.52 24.06
C MET A 430 0.86 -10.96 25.06
N GLU A 431 0.43 -10.07 25.96
CA GLU A 431 1.28 -9.55 27.04
C GLU A 431 1.80 -10.66 27.96
N GLU A 432 0.92 -11.58 28.39
CA GLU A 432 1.30 -12.73 29.22
C GLU A 432 2.25 -13.68 28.46
N LEU A 433 2.01 -13.92 27.17
CA LEU A 433 2.89 -14.75 26.32
C LEU A 433 4.28 -14.13 26.16
N VAL A 434 4.35 -12.83 25.85
CA VAL A 434 5.60 -12.08 25.70
C VAL A 434 6.39 -12.10 27.00
N LYS A 435 5.70 -11.90 28.14
CA LYS A 435 6.32 -12.02 29.45
C LYS A 435 6.89 -13.41 29.69
N LEU A 436 6.11 -14.46 29.40
CA LEU A 436 6.53 -15.85 29.54
C LEU A 436 7.81 -16.16 28.74
N VAL A 437 7.85 -15.78 27.45
CA VAL A 437 9.01 -16.09 26.60
C VAL A 437 10.26 -15.28 26.97
N ASN A 438 10.10 -14.04 27.44
CA ASN A 438 11.20 -13.23 27.93
C ASN A 438 11.77 -13.79 29.25
N GLU A 439 10.91 -14.00 30.25
CA GLU A 439 11.34 -14.30 31.62
C GLU A 439 11.70 -15.77 31.85
N HIS A 440 11.14 -16.70 31.08
CA HIS A 440 11.32 -18.13 31.31
C HIS A 440 11.99 -18.88 30.16
N LEU A 441 12.09 -18.28 28.97
CA LEU A 441 12.76 -18.89 27.81
C LEU A 441 13.96 -18.09 27.33
N ASP A 442 14.27 -16.95 27.95
CA ASP A 442 15.35 -16.04 27.57
C ASP A 442 15.25 -15.58 26.10
N ILE A 443 14.04 -15.48 25.55
CA ILE A 443 13.80 -15.03 24.17
C ILE A 443 13.57 -13.52 24.21
N PRO A 444 14.53 -12.68 23.79
CA PRO A 444 14.34 -11.24 23.80
C PRO A 444 13.26 -10.87 22.80
N TYR A 445 12.10 -10.45 23.30
CA TYR A 445 10.99 -10.07 22.45
C TYR A 445 11.27 -8.75 21.74
N LYS A 446 11.04 -8.76 20.42
CA LYS A 446 11.14 -7.60 19.56
C LYS A 446 9.90 -7.52 18.67
N ASP A 447 9.23 -6.37 18.67
CA ASP A 447 8.10 -6.11 17.78
C ASP A 447 8.60 -5.70 16.39
N ILE A 448 8.78 -6.71 15.54
CA ILE A 448 9.41 -6.58 14.23
C ILE A 448 8.55 -5.74 13.29
N PHE A 449 7.22 -5.94 13.32
CA PHE A 449 6.31 -5.24 12.42
C PHE A 449 6.12 -3.78 12.84
N THR A 450 6.15 -3.46 14.14
CA THR A 450 6.19 -2.07 14.59
C THR A 450 7.45 -1.35 14.11
N GLU A 451 8.61 -2.01 14.08
CA GLU A 451 9.81 -1.40 13.52
C GLU A 451 9.72 -1.14 12.02
N VAL A 452 9.18 -2.09 11.25
CA VAL A 452 8.90 -1.91 9.81
C VAL A 452 7.94 -0.74 9.61
N ASN A 453 6.84 -0.69 10.36
CA ASN A 453 5.85 0.40 10.30
C ASN A 453 6.49 1.75 10.58
N ASN A 454 7.38 1.82 11.58
CA ASN A 454 8.11 3.04 11.91
C ASN A 454 9.09 3.47 10.80
N ARG A 455 9.71 2.53 10.09
CA ARG A 455 10.56 2.86 8.93
C ARG A 455 9.74 3.39 7.76
N ILE A 456 8.63 2.72 7.41
CA ILE A 456 7.69 3.20 6.37
C ILE A 456 7.16 4.60 6.72
N SER A 457 6.72 4.80 7.96
CA SER A 457 6.20 6.09 8.45
C SER A 457 7.23 7.22 8.33
N ARG A 458 8.51 6.92 8.58
CA ARG A 458 9.61 7.89 8.38
C ARG A 458 9.85 8.18 6.90
N LEU A 459 9.83 7.15 6.04
CA LEU A 459 10.04 7.31 4.60
C LEU A 459 8.94 8.17 3.96
N ILE A 460 7.67 7.95 4.32
CA ILE A 460 6.57 8.78 3.82
C ILE A 460 6.58 10.19 4.43
N GLY A 461 7.06 10.35 5.68
CA GLY A 461 7.25 11.67 6.31
C GLY A 461 8.39 12.48 5.70
N ASN A 462 9.44 11.80 5.22
CA ASN A 462 10.61 12.40 4.58
C ASN A 462 10.43 12.62 3.08
N TYR A 463 9.25 12.37 2.52
CA TYR A 463 8.86 12.76 1.18
C TYR A 463 8.74 14.29 1.10
N LYS A 464 9.86 15.00 1.31
CA LYS A 464 10.01 16.36 0.83
C LYS A 464 9.81 16.25 -0.67
N THR A 465 8.80 16.93 -1.18
CA THR A 465 8.64 17.18 -2.60
C THR A 465 10.00 17.64 -3.12
N SER A 466 10.72 16.76 -3.79
CA SER A 466 11.86 17.14 -4.61
C SER A 466 11.27 18.00 -5.71
N VAL A 467 11.24 19.30 -5.44
CA VAL A 467 10.94 20.33 -6.42
C VAL A 467 12.17 20.33 -7.34
N HIS A 468 12.06 19.59 -8.43
CA HIS A 468 12.91 19.80 -9.60
C HIS A 468 12.24 20.84 -10.48
#